data_AF-A0A967WIF8-F1
#
_entry.id   AF-A0A967WIF8-F1
#
_cell.length_a   1.000
_cell.length_b   1.000
_cell.length_c   1.000
_cell.angle_alpha   90.00
_cell.angle_beta   90.00
_cell.angle_gamma   90.00
#
_symmetry.space_group_name_H-M   'P 1'
#
loop_
_entity.id
_entity.type
_entity.pdbx_description
1 polymer ?
#
loop_
_entity_poly.entity_id
_entity_poly.type
_entity_poly.pdbx_seq_one_letter_code
_entity_poly.pdbx_strand_id
1 'polypeptide(L)'
;MTERDANGRFVKGKSGNPKGRPKKKREERYYEILVSTVTFDDWKAIVKKAASQAMRGDATARKWLADYIVGTPEHNLSLDHVIQVLWGDGEPIGEDA
;
A
#
# COMPACT_ATOMS: atom_id res chain seq x y z
N MET A 1 -12.06 10.19 -36.11
CA MET A 1 -13.43 10.59 -35.79
C MET A 1 -13.88 9.71 -34.62
N THR A 2 -14.23 10.29 -33.46
CA THR A 2 -14.75 9.52 -32.31
C THR A 2 -16.21 9.17 -32.57
N GLU A 3 -16.56 7.89 -32.44
CA GLU A 3 -17.95 7.43 -32.54
C GLU A 3 -18.77 8.04 -31.40
N ARG A 4 -19.75 8.85 -31.77
CA ARG A 4 -20.74 9.46 -30.87
C ARG A 4 -22.12 8.91 -31.23
N ASP A 5 -22.98 8.77 -30.23
CA ASP A 5 -24.37 8.40 -30.46
C ASP A 5 -25.18 9.54 -31.10
N ALA A 6 -26.46 9.28 -31.43
CA ALA A 6 -27.36 10.26 -32.02
C ALA A 6 -27.59 11.52 -31.15
N ASN A 7 -27.27 11.44 -29.86
CA ASN A 7 -27.35 12.56 -28.90
C ASN A 7 -25.97 13.20 -28.65
N GLY A 8 -24.95 12.85 -29.44
CA GLY A 8 -23.60 13.40 -29.35
C GLY A 8 -22.75 12.86 -28.19
N ARG A 9 -23.22 11.85 -27.45
CA ARG A 9 -22.49 11.25 -26.32
C ARG A 9 -21.48 10.22 -26.80
N PHE A 10 -20.44 9.97 -26.01
CA PHE A 10 -19.51 8.88 -26.30
C PHE A 10 -20.21 7.52 -26.13
N VAL A 11 -20.04 6.64 -27.12
CA VAL A 11 -20.58 5.28 -27.05
C VAL A 11 -19.93 4.52 -25.89
N LYS A 12 -20.72 3.81 -25.09
CA LYS A 12 -20.24 3.02 -23.94
C LYS A 12 -19.14 2.05 -24.40
N GLY A 13 -18.01 2.05 -23.71
CA GLY A 13 -16.84 1.22 -24.04
C GLY A 13 -15.92 1.78 -25.12
N LYS A 14 -16.25 2.93 -25.73
CA LYS A 14 -15.38 3.62 -26.69
C LYS A 14 -14.73 4.84 -26.02
N SER A 15 -13.40 4.85 -25.98
CA SER A 15 -12.66 6.00 -25.47
C SER A 15 -12.78 7.20 -26.41
N GLY A 16 -13.05 8.38 -25.86
CA GLY A 16 -12.99 9.65 -26.58
C GLY A 16 -11.57 10.01 -27.08
N ASN A 17 -10.55 9.32 -26.59
CA ASN A 17 -9.21 9.37 -27.11
C ASN A 17 -8.64 7.94 -27.18
N PRO A 18 -8.71 7.28 -28.35
CA PRO A 18 -8.20 5.93 -28.54
C PRO A 18 -6.71 5.76 -28.21
N LYS A 19 -5.92 6.84 -28.28
CA LYS A 19 -4.48 6.83 -27.94
C LYS A 19 -4.20 7.08 -26.45
N GLY A 20 -5.23 7.36 -25.65
CA GLY A 20 -5.09 7.65 -24.22
C GLY A 20 -4.42 9.00 -23.92
N ARG A 21 -4.30 9.33 -22.63
CA ARG A 21 -3.62 10.54 -22.18
C ARG A 21 -2.13 10.43 -22.56
N PRO A 22 -1.56 11.42 -23.29
CA PRO A 22 -0.12 11.43 -23.55
C PRO A 22 0.65 11.41 -22.23
N LYS A 23 1.60 10.49 -22.09
CA LYS A 23 2.51 10.47 -20.94
C LYS A 23 3.31 11.77 -20.95
N LYS A 24 3.37 12.47 -19.83
CA LYS A 24 4.15 13.71 -19.76
C LYS A 24 5.63 13.30 -19.76
N LYS A 25 6.36 13.53 -20.86
CA LYS A 25 7.80 13.24 -20.97
C LYS A 25 8.63 13.70 -19.76
N ARG A 26 8.20 14.78 -19.09
CA ARG A 26 8.80 15.29 -17.86
C ARG A 26 8.67 14.33 -16.67
N GLU A 27 7.49 13.71 -16.49
CA GLU A 27 7.23 12.74 -15.42
C GLU A 27 8.04 11.47 -15.63
N GLU A 28 8.17 11.00 -16.89
CA GLU A 28 9.05 9.87 -17.25
C GLU A 28 10.51 10.16 -16.88
N ARG A 29 11.00 11.38 -17.15
CA ARG A 29 12.37 11.76 -16.79
C ARG A 29 12.62 11.78 -15.28
N TYR A 30 11.68 12.30 -14.48
CA TYR A 30 11.82 12.24 -13.02
C TYR A 30 11.79 10.81 -12.50
N TYR A 31 10.95 9.96 -13.10
CA TYR A 31 10.90 8.54 -12.76
C TYR A 31 12.21 7.82 -13.09
N GLU A 32 12.76 8.03 -14.28
CA GLU A 32 14.08 7.51 -14.67
C GLU A 32 15.18 7.92 -13.69
N ILE A 33 15.24 9.21 -13.34
CA ILE A 33 16.20 9.72 -12.37
C ILE A 33 16.00 9.03 -11.03
N LEU A 34 14.76 8.96 -10.52
CA LEU A 34 14.47 8.33 -9.24
C LEU A 34 14.93 6.88 -9.19
N VAL A 35 14.62 6.08 -10.22
CA VAL A 35 14.97 4.66 -10.28
C VAL A 35 16.47 4.45 -10.48
N SER A 36 17.15 5.34 -11.21
CA SER A 36 18.59 5.24 -11.48
C SER A 36 19.48 5.83 -10.39
N THR A 37 18.94 6.69 -9.51
CA THR A 37 19.74 7.37 -8.48
C THR A 37 20.19 6.42 -7.37
N VAL A 38 19.34 5.46 -6.99
CA VAL A 38 19.64 4.52 -5.91
C VAL A 38 20.23 3.26 -6.52
N THR A 39 21.54 3.11 -6.43
CA THR A 39 22.21 1.87 -6.84
C THR A 39 22.00 0.77 -5.79
N PHE A 40 22.35 -0.48 -6.15
CA PHE A 40 22.36 -1.58 -5.18
C PHE A 40 23.33 -1.33 -4.02
N ASP A 41 24.46 -0.66 -4.27
CA ASP A 41 25.44 -0.34 -3.24
C ASP A 41 24.92 0.75 -2.28
N ASP A 42 24.25 1.77 -2.82
CA ASP A 42 23.56 2.79 -2.00
C ASP A 42 22.50 2.15 -1.13
N TRP A 43 21.69 1.25 -1.71
CA TRP A 43 20.67 0.52 -0.96
C TRP A 43 21.29 -0.32 0.16
N LYS A 44 22.38 -1.05 -0.11
CA LYS A 44 23.11 -1.83 0.89
C LYS A 44 23.66 -0.94 2.00
N ALA A 45 24.14 0.26 1.68
CA ALA A 45 24.62 1.23 2.66
C ALA A 45 23.48 1.74 3.57
N ILE A 46 22.30 2.04 3.00
CA ILE A 46 21.11 2.43 3.75
C ILE A 46 20.68 1.33 4.72
N VAL A 47 20.60 0.07 4.25
CA VAL A 47 20.24 -1.08 5.10
C VAL A 47 21.25 -1.29 6.23
N LYS A 48 22.55 -1.19 5.95
CA LYS A 48 23.61 -1.27 6.98
C LYS A 48 23.45 -0.17 8.04
N LYS A 49 23.14 1.06 7.62
CA LYS A 49 22.92 2.17 8.54
C LYS A 49 21.72 1.93 9.44
N ALA A 50 20.60 1.48 8.87
CA ALA A 50 19.40 1.13 9.63
C ALA A 50 19.68 0.01 10.63
N ALA A 51 20.42 -1.03 10.24
CA ALA A 51 20.81 -2.12 11.15
C ALA A 51 21.65 -1.60 12.34
N SER A 52 22.62 -0.71 12.07
CA SER A 52 23.40 -0.06 13.12
C SER A 52 22.55 0.84 14.04
N GLN A 53 21.54 1.54 13.52
CA GLN A 53 20.59 2.31 14.33
C GLN A 53 19.72 1.40 15.19
N ALA A 54 19.17 0.34 14.60
CA ALA A 54 18.34 -0.64 15.28
C ALA A 54 19.06 -1.28 16.48
N MET A 55 20.32 -1.70 16.28
CA MET A 55 21.18 -2.25 17.34
C MET A 55 21.48 -1.25 18.46
N ARG A 56 21.52 0.05 18.15
CA ARG A 56 21.71 1.12 19.16
C ARG A 56 20.42 1.51 19.88
N GLY A 57 19.32 0.82 19.64
CA GLY A 57 18.07 1.03 20.35
C GLY A 57 17.00 1.81 19.57
N ASP A 58 17.25 2.22 18.32
CA ASP A 58 16.25 2.90 17.50
C ASP A 58 15.06 1.96 17.16
N ALA A 59 13.89 2.25 17.74
CA ALA A 59 12.69 1.45 17.57
C ALA A 59 12.12 1.54 16.15
N THR A 60 12.22 2.69 15.49
CA THR A 60 11.72 2.89 14.13
C THR A 60 12.58 2.10 13.14
N ALA A 61 13.90 2.12 13.30
CA ALA A 61 14.79 1.31 12.48
C ALA A 61 14.54 -0.20 12.65
N ARG A 62 14.27 -0.67 13.88
CA ARG A 62 13.87 -2.07 14.14
C ARG A 62 12.57 -2.42 13.42
N LYS A 63 11.54 -1.58 13.56
CA LYS A 63 10.24 -1.82 12.90
C LYS A 63 10.40 -1.85 11.38
N TRP A 64 11.08 -0.85 10.81
CA TRP A 64 11.31 -0.79 9.37
C TRP A 64 12.00 -2.05 8.84
N LEU A 65 13.08 -2.50 9.48
CA LEU A 65 13.73 -3.75 9.09
C LEU A 65 12.83 -4.97 9.26
N ALA A 66 12.08 -5.07 10.36
CA ALA A 66 11.16 -6.18 10.61
C ALA A 66 10.04 -6.25 9.57
N ASP A 67 9.46 -5.11 9.19
CA ASP A 67 8.41 -5.01 8.17
C ASP A 67 8.87 -5.60 6.82
N TYR A 68 10.14 -5.40 6.44
CA TYR A 68 10.70 -5.95 5.20
C TYR A 68 11.19 -7.40 5.31
N ILE A 69 11.67 -7.83 6.48
CA ILE A 69 12.26 -9.17 6.66
C ILE A 69 11.20 -10.22 7.00
N VAL A 70 10.32 -9.89 7.93
CA VAL A 70 9.30 -10.81 8.48
C VAL A 70 7.91 -10.51 7.88
N GLY A 71 7.73 -9.31 7.33
CA GLY A 71 6.42 -8.81 6.92
C GLY A 71 5.74 -8.03 8.03
N THR A 72 4.77 -7.19 7.67
CA THR A 72 3.87 -6.58 8.65
C THR A 72 2.85 -7.62 9.11
N PRO A 73 2.50 -7.68 10.41
CA PRO A 73 1.37 -8.49 10.84
C PRO A 73 0.15 -8.16 9.98
N GLU A 74 -0.45 -9.16 9.36
CA GLU A 74 -1.73 -8.97 8.68
C GLU A 74 -2.72 -8.54 9.75
N HIS A 75 -3.33 -7.37 9.57
CA HIS A 75 -4.38 -6.90 10.46
C HIS A 75 -5.65 -7.71 10.18
N ASN A 76 -5.64 -9.00 10.51
CA ASN A 76 -6.81 -9.85 10.46
C ASN A 76 -7.53 -9.78 11.82
N LEU A 77 -8.04 -8.60 12.15
CA LEU A 77 -9.16 -8.49 13.05
C LEU A 77 -10.38 -8.24 12.17
N SER A 78 -10.98 -9.31 11.64
CA SER A 78 -12.39 -9.19 11.32
C SER A 78 -13.08 -8.77 12.61
N LEU A 79 -13.90 -7.72 12.57
CA LEU A 79 -14.66 -7.27 13.74
C LEU A 79 -15.57 -8.39 14.28
N ASP A 80 -15.87 -9.39 13.46
CA ASP A 80 -16.56 -10.63 13.86
C ASP A 80 -15.77 -11.44 14.90
N HIS A 81 -14.43 -11.44 14.84
CA HIS A 81 -13.60 -12.22 15.77
C HIS A 81 -13.50 -11.59 17.17
N VAL A 82 -13.59 -10.25 17.26
CA VAL A 82 -13.56 -9.54 18.56
C VAL A 82 -14.86 -9.79 19.35
N ILE A 83 -15.98 -10.01 18.66
CA ILE A 83 -17.27 -10.29 19.30
C ILE A 83 -17.29 -11.70 19.93
N GLN A 84 -16.69 -12.71 19.29
CA GLN A 84 -16.62 -14.08 19.81
C GLN A 84 -15.75 -14.21 21.08
N VAL A 85 -14.68 -13.41 21.20
CA VAL A 85 -13.78 -13.46 22.36
C VAL A 85 -14.35 -12.71 23.57
N LEU A 86 -15.19 -11.70 23.35
CA LEU A 86 -15.80 -10.90 24.43
C LEU A 86 -17.19 -11.38 24.84
N TRP A 87 -17.93 -12.05 23.95
CA TRP A 87 -19.23 -12.66 24.22
C TRP A 87 -19.17 -14.14 23.85
N GLY A 88 -18.68 -14.97 24.77
CA GLY A 88 -18.72 -16.42 24.63
C GLY A 88 -20.17 -16.89 24.44
N ASP A 89 -20.39 -17.67 23.38
CA ASP A 89 -21.54 -18.54 23.08
C ASP A 89 -22.93 -18.09 23.57
N GLY A 90 -23.25 -16.80 23.46
CA GLY A 90 -24.62 -16.31 23.39
C GLY A 90 -25.51 -16.49 24.63
N GLU A 91 -24.96 -16.72 25.82
CA GLU A 91 -25.76 -16.71 27.06
C GLU A 91 -25.54 -15.38 27.80
N PRO A 92 -26.61 -14.58 28.03
CA PRO A 92 -26.49 -13.35 28.81
C PRO A 92 -26.07 -13.71 30.23
N ILE A 93 -24.95 -13.12 30.68
CA ILE A 93 -24.58 -13.08 32.10
C ILE A 93 -25.77 -12.48 32.84
N GLY A 94 -26.42 -13.32 33.63
CA GLY A 94 -27.63 -12.98 34.37
C GLY A 94 -27.45 -11.68 35.13
N GLU A 95 -28.47 -10.84 35.04
CA GLU A 95 -28.66 -9.70 35.92
C GLU A 95 -28.96 -10.27 37.31
N ASP A 96 -27.94 -10.30 38.17
CA ASP A 96 -28.07 -10.69 39.56
C ASP A 96 -29.07 -9.74 40.27
N ALA A 97 -30.19 -10.32 40.69
CA ALA A 97 -31.14 -9.79 41.67
C ALA A 97 -30.77 -10.22 43.08
#